data_AF-B8B337-F1
#
_entry.id   AF-B8B337-F1
#
_cell.length_a   1.000
_cell.length_b   1.000
_cell.length_c   1.000
_cell.angle_alpha   90.00
_cell.angle_beta   90.00
_cell.angle_gamma   90.00
#
_symmetry.space_group_name_H-M   'P 1'
#
loop_
_entity.id
_entity.type
_entity.pdbx_description
1 polymer ?
#
loop_
_entity_poly.entity_id
_entity_poly.type
_entity_poly.pdbx_seq_one_letter_code
_entity_poly.pdbx_strand_id
1 'polypeptide(L)' 'MTPDGTPIVGRTSLRNLYLNTGHGTLGWTMACGSGQLLSDLMSGITPAIPSDDLAVARYSAGFRQQHAVPLNDVHPAR' A
#
# COMPACT_ATOMS: atom_id res chain seq x y z
N MET A 1 5.09 -1.58 -14.27
CA MET A 1 5.44 -2.80 -13.53
C MET A 1 6.66 -2.48 -12.69
N THR A 2 6.70 -2.92 -11.44
CA THR A 2 7.87 -2.79 -10.56
C THR A 2 8.76 -4.04 -10.62
N PRO A 3 10.04 -3.98 -10.20
CA PRO A 3 10.94 -5.14 -10.21
C PRO A 3 10.46 -6.34 -9.39
N ASP A 4 9.65 -6.11 -8.35
CA ASP A 4 9.07 -7.14 -7.46
C ASP A 4 7.61 -7.47 -7.80
N GLY A 5 7.06 -6.91 -8.89
CA GLY A 5 5.68 -7.10 -9.34
C GLY A 5 4.61 -6.38 -8.49
N THR A 6 4.90 -6.03 -7.25
CA THR A 6 3.95 -5.38 -6.31
C THR A 6 3.81 -3.89 -6.63
N PRO A 7 2.61 -3.30 -6.74
CA PRO A 7 2.49 -1.86 -7.04
C PRO A 7 3.14 -0.99 -5.95
N ILE A 8 3.43 0.27 -6.31
CA ILE A 8 3.80 1.30 -5.35
C ILE A 8 2.55 2.13 -5.08
N VAL A 9 2.00 1.99 -3.87
CA VAL A 9 0.83 2.74 -3.39
C VAL A 9 1.14 3.33 -2.02
N GLY A 10 1.04 4.64 -1.88
CA GLY A 10 1.19 5.30 -0.58
C GLY A 10 2.07 6.55 -0.59
N ARG A 11 2.46 6.98 0.61
CA ARG A 11 3.26 8.19 0.84
C ARG A 11 4.69 8.02 0.37
N THR A 12 5.30 9.14 -0.03
CA THR A 12 6.75 9.25 -0.25
C THR A 12 7.42 9.99 0.91
N SER A 13 8.75 10.09 0.89
CA SER A 13 9.49 10.97 1.81
C SER A 13 9.27 12.46 1.51
N LEU A 14 8.71 12.80 0.35
CA LEU A 14 8.40 14.17 -0.04
C LEU A 14 7.02 14.56 0.49
N ARG A 15 6.96 15.74 1.10
CA ARG A 15 5.72 16.29 1.66
C ARG A 15 4.65 16.41 0.57
N ASN A 16 3.45 15.92 0.87
CA ASN A 16 2.27 15.98 0.00
C ASN A 16 2.44 15.28 -1.36
N LEU A 17 3.37 14.32 -1.47
CA LEU A 17 3.50 13.46 -2.64
C LEU A 17 3.13 12.02 -2.31
N TYR A 18 2.18 11.50 -3.09
CA TYR A 18 1.64 10.15 -3.00
C TYR A 18 1.79 9.46 -4.35
N LEU A 19 1.97 8.15 -4.34
CA LEU A 19 2.13 7.34 -5.55
C LEU A 19 1.00 6.32 -5.67
N ASN A 20 0.52 6.13 -6.89
CA ASN A 20 -0.40 5.05 -7.29
C ASN A 20 0.08 4.44 -8.61
N THR A 21 1.22 3.75 -8.61
CA THR A 21 1.88 3.34 -9.85
C THR A 21 2.39 1.91 -9.79
N GLY A 22 2.79 1.37 -10.94
CA GLY A 22 3.46 0.08 -11.00
C GLY A 22 2.55 -1.15 -11.09
N HIS A 23 1.22 -1.01 -11.09
CA HIS A 23 0.22 -2.10 -11.09
C HIS A 23 0.31 -3.15 -12.21
N GLY A 24 1.11 -2.92 -13.25
CA GLY A 24 1.25 -3.86 -14.37
C GLY A 24 -0.08 -4.06 -15.11
N THR A 25 -0.38 -5.30 -15.49
CA THR A 25 -1.61 -5.65 -16.23
C THR A 25 -2.87 -5.63 -15.36
N LEU A 26 -2.72 -5.68 -14.03
CA LEU A 26 -3.84 -5.70 -13.07
C LEU A 26 -4.30 -4.29 -12.65
N GLY A 27 -3.81 -3.23 -13.30
CA GLY A 27 -4.12 -1.85 -12.94
C GLY A 27 -5.61 -1.53 -12.88
N TRP A 28 -6.38 -2.00 -13.87
CA TRP A 28 -7.84 -1.81 -13.89
C TRP A 28 -8.54 -2.54 -12.74
N THR A 29 -8.14 -3.79 -12.47
CA THR A 29 -8.70 -4.61 -11.39
C THR A 29 -8.48 -4.00 -10.02
N MET A 30 -7.32 -3.38 -9.79
CA MET A 30 -6.95 -2.83 -8.48
C MET A 30 -7.27 -1.33 -8.30
N ALA A 31 -7.73 -0.65 -9.34
CA ALA A 31 -7.86 0.82 -9.36
C ALA A 31 -8.73 1.38 -8.22
N CYS A 32 -9.90 0.79 -7.97
CA CYS A 32 -10.81 1.27 -6.92
C CYS A 32 -10.21 1.07 -5.52
N GLY A 33 -9.62 -0.09 -5.26
CA GLY A 33 -9.01 -0.39 -3.96
C GLY A 33 -7.81 0.50 -3.67
N SER A 34 -6.91 0.71 -4.65
CA SER A 34 -5.74 1.57 -4.46
C SER A 34 -6.11 3.06 -4.37
N GLY A 35 -7.16 3.48 -5.09
CA GLY A 35 -7.73 4.83 -4.97
C GLY A 35 -8.32 5.10 -3.58
N GLN A 36 -9.10 4.16 -3.04
CA GLN A 36 -9.65 4.28 -1.69
C GLN A 36 -8.53 4.34 -0.64
N LEU A 37 -7.56 3.44 -0.73
CA LEU A 37 -6.38 3.43 0.15
C LEU A 37 -5.67 4.79 0.17
N LEU A 38 -5.44 5.40 -1.00
CA LEU A 38 -4.82 6.72 -1.05
C LEU A 38 -5.69 7.84 -0.49
N SER A 39 -7.00 7.80 -0.73
CA SER A 39 -7.95 8.75 -0.16
C SER A 39 -7.89 8.74 1.37
N ASP A 40 -7.85 7.54 1.96
CA ASP A 40 -7.74 7.37 3.42
C ASP A 40 -6.42 7.96 3.93
N LEU A 41 -5.29 7.60 3.31
CA LEU A 41 -3.96 8.09 3.67
C LEU A 41 -3.82 9.62 3.53
N MET A 42 -4.44 10.21 2.52
CA MET A 42 -4.46 11.67 2.32
C MET A 42 -5.30 12.38 3.38
N SER A 43 -6.41 11.76 3.79
CA SER A 43 -7.36 12.31 4.77
C SER A 43 -6.97 12.03 6.22
N GLY A 44 -5.91 11.25 6.46
CA GLY A 44 -5.51 10.82 7.81
C GLY A 44 -6.47 9.79 8.41
N ILE A 45 -7.26 9.12 7.57
CA ILE A 45 -8.14 8.02 7.95
C ILE A 45 -7.30 6.73 7.96
N THR A 46 -7.53 5.86 8.93
CA THR A 46 -6.86 4.56 8.98
C THR A 46 -7.38 3.69 7.82
N PRO A 47 -6.51 3.22 6.90
CA PRO A 47 -6.97 2.42 5.77
C PRO A 47 -7.58 1.08 6.19
N ALA A 48 -8.48 0.55 5.36
CA ALA A 48 -9.15 -0.74 5.60
C ALA A 48 -8.20 -1.96 5.53
N ILE A 49 -7.05 -1.82 4.88
CA ILE A 49 -6.01 -2.85 4.76
C ILE A 49 -4.65 -2.29 5.20
N PRO A 50 -3.76 -3.12 5.78
CA PRO A 50 -2.36 -2.76 5.96
C PRO A 50 -1.73 -2.41 4.60
N SER A 51 -0.92 -1.35 4.54
CA SER A 51 -0.36 -0.85 3.27
C SER A 51 1.07 -0.32 3.36
N ASP A 52 1.73 -0.45 4.52
CA ASP A 52 3.08 0.10 4.73
C ASP A 52 4.11 -0.55 3.80
N ASP A 53 3.84 -1.80 3.40
CA ASP A 53 4.62 -2.57 2.45
C ASP A 53 4.43 -2.14 0.99
N LEU A 54 3.36 -1.43 0.68
CA LEU A 54 3.08 -0.90 -0.65
C LEU A 54 3.78 0.43 -0.91
N ALA A 55 4.27 1.12 0.12
CA ALA A 55 4.94 2.41 -0.03
C ALA A 55 6.31 2.27 -0.74
N VAL A 56 6.76 3.35 -1.38
CA VAL A 56 8.07 3.40 -2.06
C VAL A 56 9.25 3.17 -1.10
N ALA A 57 9.02 3.40 0.20
CA ALA A 57 9.99 3.17 1.26
C ALA A 57 10.52 1.73 1.27
N ARG A 58 9.76 0.74 0.74
CA ARG A 58 10.22 -0.66 0.67
C ARG A 58 11.53 -0.87 -0.08
N TYR A 59 11.88 0.03 -1.01
CA TYR A 59 13.15 -0.02 -1.74
C TYR A 59 14.28 0.73 -1.04
N SER A 60 14.00 1.37 0.08
CA SER A 60 15.01 2.11 0.84
C SER A 60 15.89 1.14 1.63
N ALA A 61 17.19 1.43 1.70
CA ALA A 61 18.10 0.67 2.55
C ALA A 61 17.64 0.77 4.01
N GLY A 62 17.46 -0.38 4.68
CA GLY A 62 17.04 -0.44 6.08
C GLY A 62 15.53 -0.36 6.32
N PHE A 63 14.70 -0.50 5.28
CA PHE A 63 13.26 -0.62 5.46
C PHE A 63 12.90 -1.84 6.34
N ARG A 64 12.04 -1.62 7.34
CA ARG A 64 11.49 -2.65 8.23
C ARG A 64 9.98 -2.51 8.26
N GLN A 65 9.27 -3.58 7.93
CA GLN A 65 7.82 -3.66 8.08
C GLN A 65 7.47 -3.47 9.56
N GLN A 66 6.64 -2.47 9.87
CA GLN A 66 6.32 -2.14 11.26
C GLN A 66 5.11 -2.89 11.82
N HIS A 67 4.33 -3.61 11.02
CA HIS A 67 3.23 -4.45 11.50
C HIS A 67 3.05 -5.68 10.59
N ALA A 68 3.53 -6.85 11.03
CA ALA A 68 2.99 -8.11 10.56
C ALA A 68 1.96 -8.57 11.59
N VAL A 69 0.67 -8.37 11.30
CA VAL A 69 -0.37 -9.08 12.06
C VAL A 69 -0.24 -10.56 11.69
N PRO A 70 -0.06 -11.49 12.65
CA PRO A 70 -0.03 -12.91 12.35
C PRO A 70 -1.32 -13.31 11.63
N LEU A 71 -1.19 -14.04 10.51
CA LEU A 71 -2.33 -14.50 9.71
C LEU A 71 -3.33 -15.37 10.50
N ASN A 72 -2.97 -15.83 11.71
CA ASN A 72 -3.84 -16.58 12.61
C ASN A 72 -5.00 -15.78 13.20
N ASP A 73 -4.95 -14.44 13.17
CA ASP A 73 -5.97 -13.58 13.81
C ASP A 73 -7.05 -13.07 12.84
N VAL A 74 -7.01 -13.50 11.57
CA VAL A 74 -8.06 -13.19 10.58
C VAL A 74 -9.24 -14.13 10.79
N HIS A 75 -10.18 -13.74 11.65
CA HIS A 75 -11.44 -14.45 11.82
C HIS A 75 -12.18 -14.47 10.46
N PRO A 76 -12.63 -15.63 9.96
CA PRO A 76 -13.49 -15.64 8.79
C PRO A 76 -14.77 -14.88 9.15
N ALA A 77 -15.02 -13.79 8.43
CA ALA A 77 -16.29 -13.08 8.52
C ALA A 77 -17.42 -14.11 8.34
N ARG A 78 -18.27 -14.22 9.37
CA ARG A 78 -19.54 -14.94 9.29
C ARG A 78 -20.51 -14.21 8.39
#